data_AF-A0AAU3EW76-F1
#
_entry.id   AF-A0AAU3EW76-F1
#
_cell.length_a   1.000
_cell.length_b   1.000
_cell.length_c   1.000
_cell.angle_alpha   90.00
_cell.angle_beta   90.00
_cell.angle_gamma   90.00
#
_symmetry.space_group_name_H-M   'P 1'
#
loop_
_entity.id
_entity.type
_entity.pdbx_description
1 polymer ?
#
loop_
_entity_poly.entity_id
_entity_poly.type
_entity_poly.pdbx_seq_one_letter_code
_entity_poly.pdbx_strand_id
1 'polypeptide(L)'
;MNVADRATIVDRLKRGCSAASIQAELPDVSVGEIAAIAETEGLTKAHTKAGASPISDIDPQLARALAALAWGENSHTARVRNLAKRTRDGLTELLDLQANAGRIAAAEAEVAALQKKLPTARTKLHRAKNGKPQMPMAEIRAWAKGQGMKVGDGGVLPKNVIDAWKRRNTTATVPAQRQAG
;
A
#
# COMPACT_ATOMS: atom_id res chain seq x y z
N MET A 1 35.43 -18.79 -7.01
CA MET A 1 35.04 -17.41 -7.36
C MET A 1 35.79 -16.98 -8.61
N ASN A 2 35.10 -16.53 -9.64
CA ASN A 2 35.77 -16.03 -10.84
C ASN A 2 36.39 -14.65 -10.57
N VAL A 3 37.54 -14.36 -11.16
CA VAL A 3 38.20 -13.04 -11.02
C VAL A 3 37.30 -11.92 -11.57
N ALA A 4 36.48 -12.24 -12.57
CA ALA A 4 35.46 -11.36 -13.13
C ALA A 4 34.36 -10.98 -12.11
N ASP A 5 33.93 -11.92 -11.28
CA ASP A 5 32.89 -11.68 -10.27
C ASP A 5 33.43 -10.75 -9.17
N ARG A 6 34.68 -10.95 -8.74
CA ARG A 6 35.35 -10.08 -7.76
C ARG A 6 35.43 -8.64 -8.25
N ALA A 7 35.86 -8.44 -9.50
CA ALA A 7 35.98 -7.10 -10.09
C ALA A 7 34.61 -6.39 -10.17
N THR A 8 33.57 -7.14 -10.53
CA THR A 8 32.19 -6.63 -10.63
C THR A 8 31.65 -6.23 -9.25
N ILE A 9 31.88 -7.06 -8.23
CA ILE A 9 31.50 -6.75 -6.84
C ILE A 9 32.19 -5.47 -6.34
N VAL A 10 33.50 -5.34 -6.54
CA VAL A 10 34.25 -4.15 -6.11
C VAL A 10 33.77 -2.88 -6.82
N ASP A 11 33.53 -2.95 -8.11
CA ASP A 11 33.03 -1.82 -8.89
C ASP A 11 31.60 -1.41 -8.45
N ARG A 12 30.70 -2.37 -8.20
CA ARG A 12 29.36 -2.10 -7.66
C ARG A 12 29.40 -1.51 -6.25
N LEU A 13 30.29 -2.00 -5.39
CA LEU A 13 30.53 -1.43 -4.06
C LEU A 13 31.06 0.01 -4.16
N LYS A 14 31.95 0.32 -5.11
CA LYS A 14 32.39 1.71 -5.35
C LYS A 14 31.25 2.62 -5.79
N ARG A 15 30.22 2.08 -6.47
CA ARG A 15 29.03 2.82 -6.91
C ARG A 15 27.93 2.94 -5.84
N GLY A 16 28.12 2.42 -4.63
CA GLY A 16 27.14 2.54 -3.55
C GLY A 16 26.07 1.43 -3.51
N CYS A 17 26.24 0.34 -4.27
CA CYS A 17 25.26 -0.76 -4.30
C CYS A 17 25.33 -1.61 -3.03
N SER A 18 24.17 -1.89 -2.41
CA SER A 18 24.10 -2.75 -1.23
C SER A 18 24.49 -4.20 -1.54
N ALA A 19 25.04 -4.92 -0.55
CA ALA A 19 25.42 -6.33 -0.71
C ALA A 19 24.22 -7.22 -1.10
N ALA A 20 23.01 -6.89 -0.65
CA ALA A 20 21.77 -7.59 -1.03
C ALA A 20 21.41 -7.36 -2.51
N SER A 21 21.65 -6.16 -3.05
CA SER A 21 21.43 -5.86 -4.46
C SER A 21 22.45 -6.58 -5.36
N ILE A 22 23.70 -6.70 -4.90
CA ILE A 22 24.76 -7.42 -5.62
C ILE A 22 24.47 -8.93 -5.62
N GLN A 23 24.00 -9.49 -4.49
CA GLN A 23 23.60 -10.91 -4.41
C GLN A 23 22.41 -11.24 -5.33
N ALA A 24 21.46 -10.32 -5.49
CA ALA A 24 20.33 -10.52 -6.40
C ALA A 24 20.74 -10.62 -7.88
N GLU A 25 21.87 -10.00 -8.25
CA GLU A 25 22.44 -10.02 -9.61
C GLU A 25 23.44 -11.18 -9.79
N LEU A 26 24.13 -11.57 -8.71
CA LEU A 26 25.09 -12.66 -8.65
C LEU A 26 24.65 -13.68 -7.59
N PRO A 27 23.68 -14.56 -7.89
CA PRO A 27 23.13 -15.51 -6.92
C PRO A 27 24.14 -16.56 -6.47
N ASP A 28 25.21 -16.76 -7.25
CA ASP A 28 26.30 -17.70 -6.95
C ASP A 28 27.29 -17.16 -5.91
N VAL A 29 27.18 -15.87 -5.53
CA VAL A 29 28.04 -15.24 -4.52
C VAL A 29 27.23 -14.91 -3.28
N SER A 30 27.69 -15.40 -2.13
CA SER A 30 27.02 -15.14 -0.86
C SER A 30 27.23 -13.72 -0.36
N VAL A 31 26.29 -13.20 0.44
CA VAL A 31 26.45 -11.91 1.14
C VAL A 31 27.73 -11.88 1.99
N GLY A 32 28.13 -13.03 2.56
CA GLY A 32 29.35 -13.17 3.34
C GLY A 32 30.61 -12.97 2.51
N GLU A 33 30.66 -13.50 1.28
CA GLU A 33 31.78 -13.29 0.37
C GLU A 33 31.85 -11.84 -0.14
N ILE A 34 30.71 -11.22 -0.42
CA ILE A 34 30.63 -9.80 -0.80
C ILE A 34 31.14 -8.91 0.34
N ALA A 35 30.78 -9.23 1.59
CA ALA A 35 31.26 -8.51 2.77
C ALA A 35 32.77 -8.70 2.99
N ALA A 36 33.29 -9.91 2.82
CA ALA A 36 34.72 -10.19 2.92
C ALA A 36 35.52 -9.43 1.85
N ILE A 37 35.02 -9.35 0.62
CA ILE A 37 35.65 -8.55 -0.44
C ILE A 37 35.63 -7.06 -0.08
N ALA A 38 34.50 -6.55 0.42
CA ALA A 38 34.40 -5.17 0.88
C ALA A 38 35.40 -4.85 2.00
N GLU A 39 35.64 -5.80 2.91
CA GLU A 39 36.62 -5.69 3.99
C GLU A 39 38.06 -5.67 3.48
N THR A 40 38.42 -6.59 2.58
CA THR A 40 39.76 -6.61 1.97
C THR A 40 40.08 -5.34 1.18
N GLU A 41 39.08 -4.69 0.60
CA GLU A 41 39.22 -3.50 -0.24
C GLU A 41 38.91 -2.19 0.53
N GLY A 42 38.67 -2.25 1.85
CA GLY A 42 38.44 -1.08 2.71
C GLY A 42 37.14 -0.32 2.41
N LEU A 43 36.18 -0.93 1.73
CA LEU A 43 34.89 -0.35 1.29
C LEU A 43 33.77 -0.50 2.35
N THR A 44 34.11 -0.98 3.56
CA THR A 44 33.19 -1.36 4.63
C THR A 44 32.45 -0.21 5.32
N LYS A 45 32.94 1.03 5.22
CA LYS A 45 32.30 2.18 5.89
C LYS A 45 31.01 2.67 5.24
N ALA A 46 30.74 2.34 3.98
CA ALA A 46 29.56 2.83 3.25
C ALA A 46 28.43 1.80 3.07
N HIS A 47 28.68 0.51 3.31
CA HIS A 47 27.81 -0.58 2.85
C HIS A 47 27.24 -1.49 3.95
N THR A 48 27.64 -1.30 5.21
CA THR A 48 27.10 -2.03 6.38
C THR A 48 25.79 -1.45 6.92
N LYS A 49 25.10 -0.55 6.18
CA LYS A 49 23.80 0.02 6.61
C LYS A 49 22.58 -0.88 6.31
N ALA A 50 22.78 -2.20 6.31
CA ALA A 50 21.69 -3.18 6.28
C ALA A 50 22.20 -4.52 6.84
N GLY A 51 22.49 -4.56 8.14
CA GLY A 51 22.94 -5.79 8.80
C GLY A 51 23.46 -5.66 10.23
N ALA A 52 23.58 -4.45 10.78
CA ALA A 52 23.92 -4.27 12.19
C ALA A 52 22.68 -4.49 13.08
N SER A 53 22.76 -5.49 13.96
CA SER A 53 21.85 -5.67 15.09
C SER A 53 21.60 -4.36 15.86
N PRO A 54 20.38 -4.12 16.38
CA PRO A 54 19.89 -2.78 16.72
C PRO A 54 20.36 -2.23 18.08
N ILE A 55 21.48 -2.68 18.65
CA ILE A 55 21.85 -2.35 20.04
C ILE A 55 23.23 -1.67 20.17
N SER A 56 24.06 -1.62 19.12
CA SER A 56 25.46 -1.20 19.29
C SER A 56 25.72 0.31 19.21
N ASP A 57 24.78 1.14 18.75
CA ASP A 57 24.97 2.59 18.64
C ASP A 57 23.90 3.35 19.44
N ILE A 58 23.84 3.13 20.75
CA ILE A 58 23.12 4.08 21.60
C ILE A 58 23.96 5.35 21.64
N ASP A 59 23.40 6.46 21.12
CA ASP A 59 23.99 7.79 21.22
C ASP A 59 24.50 8.02 22.66
N PRO A 60 25.81 8.23 22.86
CA PRO A 60 26.40 8.35 24.19
C PRO A 60 25.81 9.53 24.98
N GLN A 61 25.33 10.57 24.29
CA GLN A 61 24.67 11.70 24.91
C GLN A 61 23.28 11.32 25.43
N LEU A 62 22.52 10.54 24.67
CA LEU A 62 21.22 10.01 25.10
C LEU A 62 21.37 9.10 26.32
N ALA A 63 22.35 8.20 26.30
CA ALA A 63 22.64 7.31 27.44
C ALA A 63 22.95 8.13 28.71
N ARG A 64 23.74 9.20 28.59
CA ARG A 64 24.07 10.09 29.70
C ARG A 64 22.86 10.90 30.19
N ALA A 65 22.00 11.35 29.28
CA ALA A 65 20.77 12.05 29.64
C ALA A 65 19.78 11.15 30.40
N LEU A 66 19.61 9.90 29.96
CA LEU A 66 18.77 8.91 30.65
C LEU A 66 19.33 8.57 32.04
N ALA A 67 20.66 8.40 32.15
CA ALA A 67 21.31 8.19 33.44
C ALA A 67 21.13 9.39 34.40
N ALA A 68 21.22 10.62 33.88
CA ALA A 68 21.00 11.84 34.67
C ALA A 68 19.54 11.96 35.13
N LEU A 69 18.58 11.54 34.31
CA LEU A 69 17.15 11.56 34.65
C LEU A 69 16.85 10.52 35.75
N ALA A 70 17.38 9.31 35.63
CA ALA A 70 17.26 8.25 36.64
C ALA A 70 17.92 8.61 37.98
N TRP A 71 19.10 9.25 37.95
CA TRP A 71 19.71 9.81 39.16
C TRP A 71 18.84 10.93 39.75
N GLY A 72 18.28 11.78 38.89
CA GLY A 72 17.48 12.92 39.31
C GLY A 72 16.20 12.53 40.04
N GLU A 73 15.53 11.45 39.61
CA GLU A 73 14.35 10.89 40.27
C GLU A 73 14.65 10.35 41.68
N ASN A 74 15.82 9.74 41.86
CA ASN A 74 16.27 9.19 43.16
C ASN A 74 17.02 10.20 44.04
N SER A 75 17.16 11.45 43.59
CA SER A 75 17.90 12.48 44.32
C SER A 75 17.17 12.93 45.58
N HIS A 76 17.91 13.23 46.64
CA HIS A 76 17.36 13.69 47.92
C HIS A 76 16.83 15.14 47.87
N THR A 77 17.33 15.94 46.92
CA THR A 77 16.93 17.34 46.73
C THR A 77 15.63 17.44 45.92
N ALA A 78 14.60 18.08 46.48
CA ALA A 78 13.30 18.23 45.82
C ALA A 78 13.38 18.94 44.45
N ARG A 79 14.28 19.93 44.31
CA ARG A 79 14.48 20.66 43.04
C ARG A 79 14.88 19.72 41.89
N VAL A 80 15.81 18.81 42.14
CA VAL A 80 16.31 17.87 41.13
C VAL A 80 15.23 16.84 40.76
N ARG A 81 14.50 16.29 41.75
CA ARG A 81 13.37 15.39 41.49
C ARG A 81 12.28 16.04 40.65
N ASN A 82 11.92 17.28 40.98
CA ASN A 82 10.89 18.03 40.25
C ASN A 82 11.32 18.31 38.80
N LEU A 83 12.60 18.57 38.56
CA LEU A 83 13.13 18.75 37.21
C LEU A 83 13.07 17.43 36.42
N ALA A 84 13.54 16.33 36.99
CA ALA A 84 13.49 15.02 36.33
C ALA A 84 12.06 14.60 35.98
N LYS A 85 11.11 14.80 36.91
CA LYS A 85 9.69 14.54 36.68
C LYS A 85 9.14 15.37 35.53
N ARG A 86 9.39 16.69 35.50
CA ARG A 86 8.93 17.56 34.40
C ARG A 86 9.52 17.15 33.06
N THR A 87 10.80 16.76 33.03
CA THR A 87 11.42 16.27 31.80
C THR A 87 10.78 14.99 31.32
N ARG A 88 10.50 14.04 32.22
CA ARG A 88 9.78 12.79 31.90
C ARG A 88 8.37 13.05 31.38
N ASP A 89 7.64 13.94 32.02
CA ASP A 89 6.28 14.30 31.61
C ASP A 89 6.32 14.96 30.22
N GLY A 90 7.28 15.84 29.94
CA GLY A 90 7.48 16.44 28.62
C GLY A 90 7.91 15.44 27.53
N LEU A 91 8.75 14.45 27.85
CA LEU A 91 9.08 13.36 26.92
C LEU A 91 7.85 12.51 26.59
N THR A 92 6.99 12.26 27.59
CA THR A 92 5.73 11.54 27.40
C THR A 92 4.81 12.33 26.45
N GLU A 93 4.68 13.64 26.67
CA GLU A 93 3.91 14.52 25.78
C GLU A 93 4.44 14.50 24.33
N LEU A 94 5.76 14.51 24.13
CA LEU A 94 6.36 14.41 22.78
C LEU A 94 6.03 13.08 22.09
N LEU A 95 6.05 11.97 22.83
CA LEU A 95 5.68 10.66 22.29
C LEU A 95 4.19 10.62 21.90
N ASP A 96 3.32 11.21 22.72
CA ASP A 96 1.90 11.32 22.43
C ASP A 96 1.65 12.17 21.18
N LEU A 97 2.36 13.30 21.04
CA LEU A 97 2.30 14.15 19.85
C LEU A 97 2.79 13.41 18.60
N GLN A 98 3.86 12.62 18.70
CA GLN A 98 4.38 11.81 17.60
C GLN A 98 3.37 10.74 17.17
N ALA A 99 2.78 10.02 18.14
CA ALA A 99 1.75 9.03 17.86
C ALA A 99 0.49 9.66 17.25
N ASN A 100 0.09 10.85 17.71
CA ASN A 100 -1.02 11.59 17.13
C ASN A 100 -0.73 12.05 15.69
N ALA A 101 0.46 12.58 15.43
CA ALA A 101 0.88 12.95 14.08
C ALA A 101 0.85 11.76 13.12
N GLY A 102 1.29 10.58 13.59
CA GLY A 102 1.17 9.33 12.81
C GLY A 102 -0.27 8.93 12.50
N ARG A 103 -1.19 9.06 13.47
CA ARG A 103 -2.63 8.82 13.26
C ARG A 103 -3.24 9.81 12.27
N ILE A 104 -2.88 11.09 12.35
CA ILE A 104 -3.32 12.12 11.40
C ILE A 104 -2.85 11.78 9.99
N ALA A 105 -1.56 11.48 9.81
CA ALA A 105 -1.00 11.12 8.50
C ALA A 105 -1.68 9.88 7.90
N ALA A 106 -1.99 8.87 8.72
CA ALA A 106 -2.73 7.69 8.28
C ALA A 106 -4.15 8.04 7.82
N ALA A 107 -4.88 8.84 8.60
CA ALA A 107 -6.23 9.28 8.25
C ALA A 107 -6.23 10.13 6.96
N GLU A 108 -5.25 11.02 6.80
CA GLU A 108 -5.09 11.81 5.57
C GLU A 108 -4.82 10.92 4.36
N ALA A 109 -3.99 9.89 4.50
CA ALA A 109 -3.73 8.92 3.43
C ALA A 109 -4.99 8.13 3.04
N GLU A 110 -5.82 7.74 4.01
CA GLU A 110 -7.12 7.10 3.76
C GLU A 110 -8.09 8.02 3.02
N VAL A 111 -8.21 9.28 3.47
CA VAL A 111 -9.03 10.30 2.79
C VAL A 111 -8.57 10.49 1.35
N ALA A 112 -7.26 10.62 1.12
CA ALA A 112 -6.71 10.74 -0.23
C ALA A 112 -7.02 9.50 -1.10
N ALA A 113 -6.94 8.30 -0.54
CA ALA A 113 -7.29 7.06 -1.24
C ALA A 113 -8.78 6.98 -1.59
N LEU A 114 -9.66 7.39 -0.68
CA LEU A 114 -11.11 7.46 -0.92
C LEU A 114 -11.45 8.52 -1.96
N GLN A 115 -10.82 9.69 -1.90
CA GLN A 115 -10.99 10.75 -2.89
C GLN A 115 -10.59 10.30 -4.30
N LYS A 116 -9.53 9.50 -4.45
CA LYS A 116 -9.16 8.88 -5.74
C LYS A 116 -10.21 7.89 -6.25
N LYS A 117 -10.92 7.20 -5.35
CA LYS A 117 -11.98 6.24 -5.71
C LYS A 117 -13.32 6.92 -6.03
N LEU A 118 -13.60 8.08 -5.43
CA LEU A 118 -14.86 8.82 -5.63
C LEU A 118 -15.24 9.06 -7.10
N PRO A 119 -14.34 9.48 -8.01
CA PRO A 119 -14.67 9.66 -9.42
C PRO A 119 -15.22 8.38 -10.06
N THR A 120 -14.54 7.25 -9.85
CA THR A 120 -14.99 5.97 -10.42
C THR A 120 -16.35 5.54 -9.86
N ALA A 121 -16.59 5.74 -8.57
CA ALA A 121 -17.86 5.45 -7.93
C ALA A 121 -18.97 6.38 -8.47
N ARG A 122 -18.67 7.67 -8.66
CA ARG A 122 -19.58 8.64 -9.27
C ARG A 122 -19.91 8.29 -10.72
N THR A 123 -18.93 7.89 -11.52
CA THR A 123 -19.17 7.45 -12.91
C THR A 123 -20.03 6.18 -12.94
N LYS A 124 -19.78 5.21 -12.05
CA LYS A 124 -20.62 4.02 -11.92
C LYS A 124 -22.05 4.38 -11.54
N LEU A 125 -22.24 5.29 -10.58
CA LEU A 125 -23.56 5.76 -10.17
C LEU A 125 -24.27 6.52 -11.30
N HIS A 126 -23.56 7.39 -12.01
CA HIS A 126 -24.13 8.11 -13.16
C HIS A 126 -24.53 7.13 -14.27
N ARG A 127 -23.71 6.12 -14.56
CA ARG A 127 -24.04 5.05 -15.51
C ARG A 127 -25.24 4.23 -15.03
N ALA A 128 -25.36 3.92 -13.75
CA ALA A 128 -26.51 3.17 -13.23
C ALA A 128 -27.80 4.01 -13.26
N LYS A 129 -27.73 5.31 -12.98
CA LYS A 129 -28.89 6.21 -12.94
C LYS A 129 -29.35 6.66 -14.33
N ASN A 130 -28.39 6.99 -15.21
CA ASN A 130 -28.66 7.63 -16.50
C ASN A 130 -28.28 6.76 -17.70
N GLY A 131 -27.54 5.67 -17.49
CA GLY A 131 -27.29 4.71 -18.54
C GLY A 131 -28.60 4.06 -18.94
N LYS A 132 -29.07 4.34 -20.16
CA LYS A 132 -30.13 3.53 -20.76
C LYS A 132 -29.63 2.08 -20.77
N PRO A 133 -30.41 1.10 -20.29
CA PRO A 133 -30.03 -0.30 -20.42
C PRO A 133 -29.73 -0.55 -21.89
N GLN A 134 -28.48 -0.90 -22.18
CA GLN A 134 -28.03 -1.16 -23.54
C GLN A 134 -28.68 -2.47 -23.95
N MET A 135 -29.82 -2.32 -24.60
CA MET A 135 -30.71 -3.41 -24.91
C MET A 135 -29.97 -4.35 -25.88
N PRO A 136 -29.89 -5.65 -25.59
CA PRO A 136 -29.05 -6.58 -26.34
C PRO A 136 -29.67 -6.86 -27.72
N MET A 137 -29.49 -5.94 -28.67
CA MET A 137 -30.12 -5.98 -30.00
C MET A 137 -29.83 -7.28 -30.75
N ALA A 138 -28.62 -7.84 -30.60
CA ALA A 138 -28.24 -9.12 -31.19
C ALA A 138 -29.05 -10.28 -30.60
N GLU A 139 -29.27 -10.28 -29.29
CA GLU A 139 -30.06 -11.30 -28.59
C GLU A 139 -31.54 -11.20 -28.96
N ILE A 140 -32.07 -9.98 -29.05
CA ILE A 140 -33.45 -9.75 -29.49
C ILE A 140 -33.65 -10.25 -30.93
N ARG A 141 -32.68 -10.03 -31.82
CA ARG A 141 -32.72 -10.56 -33.20
C ARG A 141 -32.69 -12.08 -33.24
N ALA A 142 -31.80 -12.71 -32.47
CA ALA A 142 -31.71 -14.17 -32.40
C ALA A 142 -33.02 -14.79 -31.89
N TRP A 143 -33.59 -14.20 -30.83
CA TRP A 143 -34.90 -14.61 -30.33
C TRP A 143 -36.00 -14.42 -31.36
N ALA A 144 -36.04 -13.26 -32.02
CA ALA A 144 -37.08 -12.93 -32.98
C ALA A 144 -37.05 -13.85 -34.21
N LYS A 145 -35.84 -14.18 -34.70
CA LYS A 145 -35.66 -15.20 -35.76
C LYS A 145 -36.16 -16.58 -35.32
N GLY A 146 -35.88 -16.99 -34.08
CA GLY A 146 -36.39 -18.25 -33.50
C GLY A 146 -37.92 -18.28 -33.33
N GLN A 147 -38.58 -17.13 -33.28
CA GLN A 147 -40.04 -16.99 -33.23
C GLN A 147 -40.67 -16.80 -34.62
N GLY A 148 -39.89 -16.90 -35.70
CA GLY A 148 -40.37 -16.68 -37.07
C GLY A 148 -40.70 -15.22 -37.41
N MET A 149 -40.29 -14.25 -36.59
CA MET A 149 -40.50 -12.84 -36.88
C MET A 149 -39.49 -12.33 -37.90
N LYS A 150 -39.96 -11.51 -38.86
CA LYS A 150 -39.13 -10.93 -39.93
C LYS A 150 -38.31 -9.76 -39.37
N VAL A 151 -37.00 -9.97 -39.22
CA VAL A 151 -36.03 -8.97 -38.74
C VAL A 151 -34.80 -8.97 -39.63
N GLY A 152 -34.33 -7.78 -40.02
CA GLY A 152 -33.11 -7.61 -40.81
C GLY A 152 -31.83 -7.82 -39.99
N ASP A 153 -30.72 -8.10 -40.68
CA ASP A 153 -29.42 -8.34 -40.06
C ASP A 153 -28.72 -7.07 -39.56
N GLY A 154 -29.22 -5.89 -39.95
CA GLY A 154 -28.71 -4.57 -39.55
C GLY A 154 -29.83 -3.58 -39.24
N GLY A 155 -29.49 -2.48 -38.54
CA GLY A 155 -30.42 -1.37 -38.29
C GLY A 155 -31.34 -1.50 -37.07
N VAL A 156 -32.30 -0.58 -36.99
CA VAL A 156 -33.25 -0.46 -35.86
C VAL A 156 -34.26 -1.60 -35.89
N LEU A 157 -34.48 -2.23 -34.74
CA LEU A 157 -35.48 -3.30 -34.59
C LEU A 157 -36.91 -2.74 -34.61
N PRO A 158 -37.87 -3.44 -35.26
CA PRO A 158 -39.27 -3.07 -35.20
C PRO A 158 -39.80 -3.01 -33.76
N LYS A 159 -40.61 -1.99 -33.44
CA LYS A 159 -41.11 -1.73 -32.07
C LYS A 159 -41.92 -2.90 -31.51
N ASN A 160 -42.72 -3.56 -32.34
CA ASN A 160 -43.49 -4.75 -31.98
C ASN A 160 -42.61 -5.91 -31.50
N VAL A 161 -41.43 -6.11 -32.11
CA VAL A 161 -40.46 -7.14 -31.71
C VAL A 161 -39.84 -6.79 -30.35
N ILE A 162 -39.47 -5.52 -30.14
CA ILE A 162 -38.93 -5.04 -28.88
C ILE A 162 -39.96 -5.20 -27.74
N ASP A 163 -41.22 -4.83 -27.98
CA ASP A 163 -42.28 -4.90 -26.97
C ASP A 163 -42.68 -6.35 -26.65
N ALA A 164 -42.61 -7.26 -27.62
CA ALA A 164 -42.81 -8.69 -27.39
C ALA A 164 -41.67 -9.31 -26.56
N TRP A 165 -40.42 -8.94 -26.84
CA TRP A 165 -39.26 -9.38 -26.06
C TRP A 165 -39.29 -8.83 -24.63
N LYS A 166 -39.63 -7.56 -24.45
CA LYS A 166 -39.82 -6.95 -23.12
C LYS A 166 -40.91 -7.66 -22.34
N ARG A 167 -42.08 -7.95 -22.94
CA ARG A 167 -43.14 -8.70 -22.24
C ARG A 167 -42.65 -10.06 -21.72
N ARG A 168 -41.87 -10.79 -22.52
CA ARG A 168 -41.26 -12.05 -22.10
C ARG A 168 -40.32 -11.89 -20.89
N ASN A 169 -39.43 -10.90 -20.92
CA ASN A 169 -38.37 -10.75 -19.92
C ASN A 169 -38.79 -9.97 -18.67
N THR A 170 -39.77 -9.06 -18.78
CA THR A 170 -40.35 -8.38 -17.62
C THR A 170 -41.13 -9.36 -16.75
N THR A 171 -41.82 -10.34 -17.35
CA THR A 171 -42.50 -11.43 -16.60
C THR A 171 -41.50 -12.29 -15.82
N ALA A 172 -40.24 -12.38 -16.24
CA ALA A 172 -39.18 -13.10 -15.54
C ALA A 172 -38.49 -12.27 -14.43
N THR A 173 -38.68 -10.94 -14.41
CA THR A 173 -37.97 -10.01 -13.50
C THR A 173 -38.89 -9.33 -12.48
N VAL A 174 -40.00 -9.98 -12.11
CA VAL A 174 -40.73 -9.66 -10.88
C VAL A 174 -40.26 -10.67 -9.83
N PRO A 175 -39.26 -10.36 -8.98
CA PRO A 175 -39.00 -11.18 -7.82
C PRO A 175 -40.24 -11.11 -6.93
N ALA A 176 -40.79 -12.28 -6.61
CA ALA A 176 -41.76 -12.46 -5.55
C ALA A 176 -41.14 -11.98 -4.23
N GLN A 177 -41.29 -10.71 -3.91
CA GLN A 177 -40.85 -10.19 -2.62
C GLN A 177 -41.78 -9.05 -2.19
N ARG A 178 -42.91 -9.45 -1.59
CA ARG A 178 -43.68 -8.75 -0.54
C ARG A 178 -44.97 -9.52 -0.24
N GLN A 179 -44.85 -10.74 0.31
CA GLN A 179 -45.85 -11.32 1.21
C GLN A 179 -45.11 -12.25 2.18
N ALA A 180 -45.56 -12.23 3.45
CA ALA A 180 -44.93 -12.74 4.67
C ALA A 180 -43.73 -11.90 5.16
N GLY A 181 -43.70 -11.37 6.38
CA GLY A 181 -44.62 -11.36 7.52
C GLY A 181 -44.08 -10.36 8.54
#